data_AF-A0A4U9D6Z4-F1
#
_entry.id   AF-A0A4U9D6Z4-F1
#
_cell.length_a   1.000
_cell.length_b   1.000
_cell.length_c   1.000
_cell.angle_alpha   90.00
_cell.angle_beta   90.00
_cell.angle_gamma   90.00
#
_symmetry.space_group_name_H-M   'P 1'
#
loop_
_entity.id
_entity.type
_entity.pdbx_description
1 polymer ?
#
loop_
_entity_poly.entity_id
_entity_poly.type
_entity_poly.pdbx_seq_one_letter_code
_entity_poly.pdbx_strand_id
1 'polypeptide(L)' 'MVNSDIPAGRCAVLRHQGSHDALTGLAQALYRDWLPGSGEELRDFPLFFHYHNFVHEVAEHELLTDIYLPLK' A
#
# COMPACT_ATOMS: atom_id res chain seq x y z
N MET A 1 14.19 18.48 -10.86
CA MET A 1 12.89 18.13 -10.23
C MET A 1 12.46 16.81 -10.85
N VAL A 2 12.55 15.70 -10.12
CA VAL A 2 12.03 14.43 -10.62
C VAL A 2 10.54 14.41 -10.30
N ASN A 3 9.71 14.68 -11.30
CA ASN A 3 8.27 14.56 -11.15
C ASN A 3 7.92 13.11 -11.47
N SER A 4 8.01 12.23 -10.48
CA SER A 4 7.57 10.84 -10.62
C SER A 4 6.06 10.83 -10.65
N ASP A 5 5.49 10.88 -11.86
CA ASP A 5 4.06 10.70 -12.08
C ASP A 5 3.66 9.28 -11.72
N ILE A 6 2.56 9.12 -10.97
CA ILE A 6 1.98 7.81 -10.69
C ILE A 6 1.02 7.54 -11.84
N PRO A 7 1.33 6.59 -12.75
CA PRO A 7 0.52 6.38 -13.94
C PRO A 7 -0.88 5.94 -13.53
N ALA A 8 -1.89 6.58 -14.13
CA ALA A 8 -3.28 6.18 -13.94
C ALA A 8 -3.47 4.69 -14.28
N GLY A 9 -4.22 3.98 -13.45
CA GLY A 9 -4.39 2.54 -13.59
C GLY A 9 -5.20 1.93 -12.46
N ARG A 10 -5.41 0.62 -12.56
CA ARG A 10 -6.00 -0.15 -11.48
C ARG A 10 -4.93 -0.39 -10.42
N CYS A 11 -5.30 -0.17 -9.17
CA CYS A 11 -4.45 -0.47 -8.03
C CYS A 11 -5.29 -1.22 -6.99
N ALA A 12 -4.75 -2.29 -6.42
CA ALA A 12 -5.30 -2.82 -5.18
C ALA A 12 -4.98 -1.82 -4.06
N VAL A 13 -5.96 -1.53 -3.21
CA VAL A 13 -5.76 -0.65 -2.06
C VAL A 13 -6.07 -1.44 -0.81
N LEU A 14 -5.11 -1.48 0.12
CA LEU A 14 -5.30 -2.03 1.44
C LEU A 14 -5.12 -0.93 2.47
N ARG A 15 -6.20 -0.61 3.18
CA ARG A 15 -6.18 0.34 4.28
C ARG A 15 -5.79 -0.36 5.57
N HIS A 16 -4.67 0.05 6.14
CA HIS A 16 -4.24 -0.38 7.47
C HIS A 16 -4.48 0.72 8.49
N GLN A 17 -5.06 0.34 9.63
CA GLN A 17 -5.20 1.19 10.80
C GLN A 17 -4.39 0.61 11.95
N GLY A 18 -3.40 1.34 12.43
CA GLY A 18 -2.52 0.95 13.52
C GLY A 18 -1.04 1.10 13.22
N SER A 19 -0.21 0.47 14.04
CA SER A 19 1.24 0.61 13.97
C SER A 19 1.82 0.19 12.62
N HIS A 20 2.86 0.92 12.18
CA HIS A 20 3.55 0.69 10.91
C HIS A 20 4.29 -0.65 10.84
N ASP A 21 4.54 -1.29 11.99
CA ASP A 21 5.20 -2.60 12.07
C ASP A 21 4.47 -3.67 11.23
N ALA A 22 3.14 -3.62 11.22
CA ALA A 22 2.32 -4.54 10.45
C ALA A 22 2.35 -4.29 8.93
N LEU A 23 2.76 -3.10 8.46
CA LEU A 23 2.71 -2.74 7.04
C LEU A 23 3.56 -3.66 6.17
N THR A 24 4.75 -4.04 6.66
CA THR A 24 5.64 -4.97 5.95
C THR A 24 4.98 -6.34 5.79
N GLY A 25 4.35 -6.84 6.85
CA GLY A 25 3.62 -8.11 6.81
C GLY A 25 2.41 -8.06 5.88
N LEU A 26 1.65 -6.96 5.92
CA LEU A 26 0.49 -6.74 5.05
C LEU A 26 0.89 -6.63 3.59
N ALA A 27 1.96 -5.90 3.27
CA ALA A 27 2.50 -5.82 1.91
C ALA A 27 2.91 -7.22 1.41
N GLN A 28 3.62 -7.99 2.24
CA GLN A 28 4.00 -9.37 1.90
C GLN A 28 2.79 -10.28 1.70
N ALA A 29 1.75 -10.15 2.52
CA ALA A 29 0.49 -10.88 2.37
C ALA A 29 -0.24 -10.48 1.08
N LEU A 30 -0.22 -9.20 0.71
CA LEU A 30 -0.76 -8.72 -0.56
C LEU A 30 -0.11 -9.43 -1.76
N TYR A 31 1.22 -9.58 -1.75
CA TYR A 31 1.95 -10.29 -2.80
C TYR A 31 1.77 -11.82 -2.77
N ARG A 32 1.69 -12.43 -1.58
CA ARG A 32 1.69 -13.90 -1.43
C ARG A 32 0.31 -14.53 -1.36
N ASP A 33 -0.65 -13.85 -0.78
CA ASP A 33 -1.98 -14.38 -0.49
C ASP A 33 -3.02 -13.76 -1.43
N TRP A 34 -3.07 -12.43 -1.47
CA TRP A 34 -4.07 -11.71 -2.26
C TRP A 34 -3.80 -11.78 -3.77
N LEU A 35 -2.58 -11.45 -4.23
CA LEU A 35 -2.22 -11.40 -5.64
C LEU A 35 -2.51 -12.72 -6.40
N PRO A 36 -2.07 -13.90 -5.94
CA PRO A 36 -2.39 -15.15 -6.64
C PRO A 36 -3.87 -15.52 -6.56
N GLY A 37 -4.59 -15.13 -5.49
CA GLY A 37 -6.03 -15.39 -5.34
C GLY A 37 -6.91 -14.46 -6.16
N SER A 38 -6.47 -13.23 -6.41
CA SER A 38 -7.25 -12.23 -7.15
C SER A 38 -7.23 -12.44 -8.67
N GLY A 39 -6.27 -13.22 -9.18
CA GLY A 39 -6.07 -13.41 -10.63
C GLY A 39 -5.63 -12.15 -11.36
N GLU A 40 -5.19 -11.13 -10.64
CA GLU A 40 -4.69 -9.87 -11.20
C GLU A 40 -3.17 -9.98 -11.45
N GLU A 41 -2.66 -9.24 -12.42
CA GLU A 41 -1.23 -9.18 -12.72
C GLU A 41 -0.60 -7.91 -12.11
N LEU A 42 0.59 -8.05 -11.54
CA LEU A 42 1.36 -6.91 -11.06
C LEU A 42 1.78 -6.03 -12.25
N ARG A 43 1.64 -4.71 -12.10
CA ARG A 43 2.20 -3.74 -13.05
C ARG A 43 3.72 -3.61 -12.84
N ASP A 44 4.42 -3.13 -13.87
CA ASP A 44 5.83 -2.71 -13.80
C ASP A 44 5.97 -1.37 -13.03
N PHE A 45 5.43 -1.32 -11.81
CA PHE A 45 5.52 -0.17 -10.93
C PHE A 45 5.64 -0.66 -9.48
N PRO A 46 6.50 -0.06 -8.65
CA PRO A 46 6.64 -0.47 -7.26
C PRO A 46 5.35 -0.19 -6.48
N LEU A 47 5.07 -1.00 -5.45
CA LEU A 47 4.03 -0.63 -4.50
C LEU A 47 4.41 0.67 -3.79
N PHE A 48 3.41 1.46 -3.42
CA PHE A 48 3.61 2.71 -2.72
C PHE A 48 2.64 2.84 -1.55
N PHE A 49 3.08 3.59 -0.55
CA PHE A 49 2.34 3.81 0.70
C PHE A 49 1.84 5.25 0.73
N HIS A 50 0.57 5.41 1.04
CA HIS A 50 -0.06 6.70 1.28
C HIS A 50 -0.39 6.81 2.76
N TYR A 51 0.45 7.56 3.47
CA TYR A 51 0.25 7.86 4.89
C TYR A 51 -0.75 8.99 5.02
N HIS A 52 -1.92 8.70 5.59
CA HIS A 52 -2.95 9.71 5.83
C HIS A 52 -2.64 10.57 7.06
N ASN A 53 -2.05 9.95 8.09
CA ASN A 53 -1.68 10.60 9.34
C ASN A 53 -0.25 10.20 9.72
N PHE A 54 0.45 11.04 10.48
CA PHE A 54 1.82 10.78 10.91
C PHE A 54 1.90 10.39 12.39
N VAL A 55 2.89 9.55 12.73
CA VAL A 55 3.16 9.08 14.12
C VAL A 55 3.47 10.20 15.09
N HIS A 56 3.79 11.40 14.59
CA HIS A 56 3.99 12.59 15.40
C HIS A 56 2.69 13.34 15.71
N GLU A 57 1.62 13.10 14.95
CA GLU A 57 0.34 13.81 15.07
C GLU A 57 -0.73 12.99 15.78
N VAL A 58 -0.71 11.67 15.65
CA VAL A 58 -1.72 10.76 16.21
C VAL A 58 -1.08 9.59 16.95
N ALA A 59 -1.84 8.98 17.87
CA ALA A 59 -1.37 7.78 18.55
C ALA A 59 -1.21 6.60 17.56
N GLU A 60 -0.37 5.62 17.89
CA GLU A 60 -0.03 4.51 16.98
C GLU A 60 -1.26 3.71 16.48
N HIS A 61 -2.33 3.65 17.28
CA HIS A 61 -3.56 2.94 16.93
C HIS A 61 -4.48 3.75 16.00
N GLU A 62 -4.25 5.05 15.86
CA GLU A 62 -5.00 5.96 14.98
C GLU A 62 -4.27 6.20 13.65
N LEU A 63 -3.06 5.65 13.49
CA LEU A 63 -2.31 5.72 12.25
C LEU A 63 -3.06 5.05 11.12
N LEU A 64 -3.19 5.76 10.01
CA LEU A 64 -3.85 5.28 8.81
C LEU A 64 -2.86 5.31 7.66
N THR A 65 -2.62 4.14 7.07
CA THR A 65 -1.75 3.98 5.90
C THR A 65 -2.47 3.15 4.87
N ASP A 66 -2.60 3.70 3.67
CA ASP A 66 -3.10 2.98 2.51
C ASP A 66 -1.94 2.42 1.71
N ILE A 67 -1.96 1.12 1.46
CA ILE A 67 -0.98 0.38 0.67
C ILE A 67 -1.55 0.22 -0.73
N TYR A 68 -0.90 0.83 -1.72
CA TYR A 68 -1.30 0.74 -3.11
C TYR A 68 -0.41 -0.25 -3.86
N LEU A 69 -1.03 -1.30 -4.37
CA LEU A 69 -0.40 -2.27 -5.26
C LEU A 69 -0.85 -1.98 -6.70
N PRO A 70 0.02 -1.43 -7.57
CA PRO A 70 -0.34 -1.17 -8.95
C PRO A 70 -0.53 -2.47 -9.74
N LEU A 71 -1.66 -2.58 -10.42
CA LEU A 71 -2.07 -3.75 -11.20
C LEU A 71 -2.11 -3.41 -12.69
N LYS A 72 -2.06 -4.45 -13.53
CA LYS A 72 -2.04 -4.31 -14.99
C LYS A 72 -3.42 -3.98 -15.57
#